data_AF-A0A556QTX1-F1
#
_entry.id   AF-A0A556QTX1-F1
#
_cell.length_a   1.000
_cell.length_b   1.000
_cell.length_c   1.000
_cell.angle_alpha   90.00
_cell.angle_beta   90.00
_cell.angle_gamma   90.00
#
_symmetry.space_group_name_H-M   'P 1'
#
loop_
_entity.id
_entity.type
_entity.pdbx_description
1 polymer ?
#
loop_
_entity_poly.entity_id
_entity_poly.type
_entity_poly.pdbx_seq_one_letter_code
_entity_poly.pdbx_strand_id
1 'polypeptide(L)'
;MLENCETWYGLKAITRLPLAEQASLVARNIMRAEPMLWRFYEDPVNIPLTNNLAERQIKHYVVYRKNAYFTQSERGDRFLERLITLYLTAKQQKLNPFTQLKNIVA
;
A
#
# COMPACT_ATOMS: atom_id res chain seq x y z
N MET A 1 -0.82 20.82 -14.29
CA MET A 1 0.44 21.30 -14.89
C MET A 1 1.04 20.30 -15.92
N LEU A 2 0.34 19.21 -16.29
CA LEU A 2 0.90 18.13 -17.13
C LEU A 2 0.07 17.74 -18.36
N GLU A 3 -1.02 18.43 -18.67
CA GLU A 3 -1.91 18.04 -19.79
C GLU A 3 -1.24 18.06 -21.18
N ASN A 4 -0.07 18.72 -21.30
CA ASN A 4 0.67 18.89 -22.56
C ASN A 4 2.02 18.14 -22.62
N CYS A 5 2.31 17.20 -21.72
CA CYS A 5 3.57 16.45 -21.75
C CYS A 5 3.49 15.24 -22.71
N GLU A 6 4.46 15.10 -23.62
CA GLU A 6 4.53 14.02 -24.63
C GLU A 6 4.41 12.60 -24.04
N THR A 7 4.81 12.41 -22.78
CA THR A 7 4.68 11.16 -22.03
C THR A 7 3.23 10.69 -21.87
N TRP A 8 2.26 11.62 -21.78
CA TRP A 8 0.84 11.27 -21.69
C TRP A 8 0.26 10.77 -23.02
N TYR A 9 0.84 11.18 -24.15
CA TYR A 9 0.43 10.68 -25.46
C TYR A 9 0.82 9.20 -25.63
N GLY A 10 2.01 8.81 -25.15
CA GLY A 10 2.45 7.41 -25.15
C GLY A 10 1.55 6.50 -24.31
N LEU A 11 1.22 6.92 -23.08
CA LEU A 11 0.31 6.15 -22.22
C LEU A 11 -1.08 6.03 -22.83
N LYS A 12 -1.63 7.11 -23.41
CA LYS A 12 -2.92 7.09 -24.11
C LYS A 12 -2.91 6.09 -25.28
N ALA A 13 -1.82 6.02 -26.05
CA ALA A 13 -1.68 5.04 -27.12
C ALA A 13 -1.67 3.60 -26.56
N ILE A 14 -0.93 3.36 -25.49
CA ILE A 14 -0.84 2.04 -24.83
C ILE A 14 -2.21 1.60 -24.30
N THR A 15 -3.05 2.50 -23.77
CA THR A 15 -4.39 2.14 -23.26
C THR A 15 -5.33 1.55 -24.31
N ARG A 16 -5.04 1.74 -25.60
CA ARG A 16 -5.86 1.34 -26.74
C ARG A 16 -5.31 0.11 -27.47
N LEU A 17 -4.23 -0.52 -26.97
CA LEU A 17 -3.63 -1.68 -27.62
C LEU A 17 -4.46 -2.95 -27.37
N PRO A 18 -5.15 -3.49 -28.40
CA PRO A 18 -6.08 -4.61 -28.20
C PRO A 18 -5.37 -5.93 -27.90
N LEU A 19 -4.12 -6.09 -28.35
CA LEU A 19 -3.32 -7.30 -28.17
C LEU A 19 -2.49 -7.30 -26.87
N ALA A 20 -2.55 -6.21 -26.08
CA ALA A 20 -1.77 -6.05 -24.86
C ALA A 20 -2.67 -5.53 -23.73
N GLU A 21 -3.59 -6.38 -23.28
CA GLU A 21 -4.61 -6.02 -22.29
C GLU A 21 -3.99 -5.60 -20.94
N GLN A 22 -2.99 -6.34 -20.46
CA GLN A 22 -2.30 -6.04 -19.20
C GLN A 22 -1.58 -4.70 -19.27
N ALA A 23 -0.88 -4.42 -20.38
CA ALA A 23 -0.22 -3.14 -20.60
C ALA A 23 -1.24 -1.99 -20.65
N SER A 24 -2.37 -2.22 -21.32
CA SER A 24 -3.48 -1.26 -21.38
C SER A 24 -4.08 -0.97 -20.00
N LEU A 25 -4.24 -1.99 -19.15
CA LEU A 25 -4.73 -1.85 -17.77
C LEU A 25 -3.75 -1.07 -16.90
N VAL A 26 -2.47 -1.41 -16.96
CA VAL A 26 -1.42 -0.69 -16.22
C VAL A 26 -1.37 0.77 -16.66
N ALA A 27 -1.39 1.03 -17.98
CA ALA A 27 -1.42 2.40 -18.49
C ALA A 27 -2.63 3.18 -17.96
N ARG A 28 -3.84 2.59 -18.00
CA ARG A 28 -5.05 3.21 -17.44
C ARG A 28 -4.92 3.50 -15.94
N ASN A 29 -4.34 2.59 -15.17
CA ASN A 29 -4.12 2.78 -13.73
C ASN A 29 -3.14 3.93 -13.47
N ILE A 30 -2.04 4.01 -14.22
CA ILE A 30 -1.10 5.13 -14.15
C ILE A 30 -1.79 6.45 -14.51
N MET A 31 -2.62 6.48 -15.56
CA MET A 31 -3.40 7.67 -15.92
C MET A 31 -4.32 8.12 -14.80
N ARG A 32 -5.03 7.18 -14.17
CA ARG A 32 -5.93 7.48 -13.04
C ARG A 32 -5.18 7.97 -11.80
N ALA A 33 -3.96 7.47 -11.60
CA ALA A 33 -3.12 7.83 -10.46
C ALA A 33 -2.33 9.13 -10.66
N GLU A 34 -2.41 9.78 -11.83
CA GLU A 34 -1.66 11.00 -12.15
C GLU A 34 -1.66 12.06 -11.04
N PRO A 35 -2.81 12.42 -10.42
CA PRO A 35 -2.84 13.45 -9.38
C PRO A 35 -2.13 13.05 -8.09
N MET A 36 -1.82 11.76 -7.91
CA MET A 36 -1.09 11.24 -6.76
C MET A 36 0.42 11.12 -7.02
N LEU A 37 0.83 10.91 -8.28
CA LEU A 37 2.22 10.65 -8.65
C LEU A 37 3.16 11.79 -8.24
N TRP A 38 2.67 13.02 -8.20
CA TRP A 38 3.47 14.22 -7.94
C TRP A 38 3.27 14.83 -6.56
N ARG A 39 2.49 14.19 -5.69
CA ARG A 39 2.14 14.75 -4.37
C ARG A 39 3.35 14.97 -3.46
N PHE A 40 4.37 14.12 -3.57
CA PHE A 40 5.64 14.32 -2.85
C PHE A 40 6.38 15.59 -3.27
N TYR A 41 6.18 16.04 -4.52
CA TYR A 41 6.81 17.25 -5.05
C TYR A 41 6.03 18.50 -4.63
N GLU A 42 4.70 18.40 -4.61
CA GLU A 42 3.81 19.48 -4.16
C GLU A 42 3.85 19.70 -2.65
N ASP A 43 3.98 18.63 -1.85
CA ASP A 43 4.04 18.67 -0.39
C ASP A 43 5.17 17.77 0.18
N PRO A 44 6.43 18.19 0.01
CA PRO A 44 7.58 17.41 0.46
C PRO A 44 7.72 17.36 1.99
N VAL A 45 7.03 18.25 2.72
CA VAL A 45 7.07 18.31 4.19
C VAL A 45 6.27 17.15 4.78
N ASN A 46 5.08 16.87 4.24
CA ASN A 46 4.22 15.80 4.76
C ASN A 46 4.38 14.47 4.00
N ILE A 47 4.80 14.51 2.73
CA ILE A 47 4.91 13.34 1.86
C ILE A 47 6.37 13.17 1.43
N PRO A 48 7.13 12.26 2.09
CA PRO A 48 8.50 12.00 1.69
C PRO A 48 8.60 11.47 0.26
N LEU A 49 9.70 11.80 -0.43
CA LEU A 49 10.05 11.26 -1.76
C LEU A 49 10.24 9.72 -1.79
N THR A 50 10.26 9.07 -0.62
CA THR A 50 10.53 7.63 -0.49
C THR A 50 9.29 6.85 -0.09
N ASN A 51 9.14 5.64 -0.62
CA ASN A 51 8.07 4.70 -0.25
C ASN A 51 8.28 4.02 1.11
N ASN A 52 9.34 4.39 1.86
CA ASN A 52 9.73 3.71 3.10
C ASN A 52 8.60 3.62 4.14
N LEU A 53 7.76 4.65 4.23
CA LEU A 53 6.64 4.68 5.17
C LEU A 53 5.61 3.59 4.83
N ALA A 54 5.16 3.53 3.58
CA ALA A 54 4.16 2.55 3.15
C ALA A 54 4.75 1.13 3.20
N GLU A 55 6.00 0.94 2.76
CA GLU A 55 6.69 -0.36 2.86
C GLU A 55 6.78 -0.82 4.31
N ARG A 56 7.17 0.06 5.24
CA ARG A 56 7.26 -0.26 6.66
C ARG A 56 5.89 -0.67 7.23
N GLN A 57 4.80 -0.03 6.80
CA GLN A 57 3.44 -0.37 7.23
C GLN A 57 3.03 -1.78 6.77
N ILE A 58 3.29 -2.15 5.52
CA ILE A 58 2.84 -3.45 4.99
C ILE A 58 3.82 -4.61 5.25
N LYS A 59 5.11 -4.31 5.48
CA LYS A 59 6.19 -5.32 5.55
C LYS A 59 5.92 -6.42 6.57
N HIS A 60 5.41 -6.08 7.75
CA HIS A 60 5.16 -7.07 8.79
C HIS A 60 4.10 -8.09 8.39
N TYR A 61 3.03 -7.63 7.73
CA TYR A 61 2.01 -8.53 7.20
C TYR A 61 2.54 -9.39 6.05
N VAL A 62 3.32 -8.81 5.13
CA VAL A 62 3.94 -9.55 4.02
C VAL A 62 4.88 -10.64 4.52
N VAL A 63 5.75 -10.31 5.48
CA VAL A 63 6.69 -11.28 6.09
C VAL A 63 5.93 -12.39 6.82
N TYR A 64 4.89 -12.04 7.59
CA TYR A 64 4.02 -13.02 8.23
C TYR A 64 3.42 -13.98 7.20
N ARG A 65 2.80 -13.44 6.15
CA ARG A 65 2.15 -14.26 5.11
C ARG A 65 3.12 -15.22 4.44
N LYS A 66 4.33 -14.76 4.14
CA LYS A 66 5.38 -15.58 3.52
C LYS A 66 5.80 -16.74 4.41
N ASN A 67 5.90 -16.53 5.73
CA ASN A 67 6.44 -17.53 6.65
C ASN A 67 5.37 -18.47 7.24
N ALA A 68 4.12 -18.00 7.36
CA ALA A 68 3.05 -18.70 8.07
C ALA A 68 1.97 -19.31 7.17
N TYR A 69 2.06 -19.13 5.84
CA TYR A 69 1.17 -19.76 4.83
C TYR A 69 -0.35 -19.51 5.00
N PHE A 70 -0.73 -18.32 5.48
CA PHE A 70 -2.12 -17.90 5.75
C PHE A 70 -2.86 -18.76 6.78
N THR A 71 -4.04 -18.30 7.18
CA THR A 71 -4.94 -19.11 7.99
C THR A 71 -5.94 -19.83 7.07
N GLN A 72 -6.42 -21.00 7.50
CA GLN A 72 -7.38 -21.80 6.73
C GLN A 72 -8.80 -21.69 7.28
N SER A 73 -9.08 -20.65 8.06
CA SER A 73 -10.41 -20.45 8.66
C SER A 73 -10.73 -18.96 8.79
N GLU A 74 -12.00 -18.61 8.60
CA GLU A 74 -12.48 -17.25 8.80
C GLU A 74 -12.17 -16.72 10.22
N ARG A 75 -12.23 -17.59 11.23
CA ARG A 75 -11.86 -17.25 12.60
C ARG A 75 -10.37 -16.89 12.70
N GLY A 76 -9.50 -17.63 12.04
CA GLY A 76 -8.07 -17.36 11.98
C GLY A 76 -7.77 -16.03 11.28
N ASP A 77 -8.45 -15.76 10.17
CA ASP A 77 -8.25 -14.52 9.40
C ASP A 77 -8.65 -13.30 10.22
N ARG A 78 -9.82 -13.35 10.89
CA ARG A 78 -10.25 -12.27 11.81
C ARG A 78 -9.30 -12.09 12.99
N PHE A 79 -8.77 -13.18 13.54
CA PHE A 79 -7.78 -13.10 14.62
C PHE A 79 -6.50 -12.41 14.14
N LEU A 80 -5.98 -12.82 12.98
CA LEU A 80 -4.78 -12.26 12.39
C LEU A 80 -4.94 -10.77 12.05
N GLU A 81 -6.07 -10.40 11.43
CA GLU A 81 -6.42 -9.02 11.10
C GLU A 81 -6.34 -8.12 12.34
N ARG A 82 -6.98 -8.54 13.44
CA ARG A 82 -7.00 -7.79 14.71
C ARG A 82 -5.62 -7.71 15.34
N LEU A 83 -4.89 -8.83 15.38
CA LEU A 83 -3.57 -8.89 16.03
C LEU A 83 -2.54 -8.03 15.28
N ILE A 84 -2.54 -8.09 13.94
CA ILE A 84 -1.63 -7.28 13.12
C ILE A 84 -1.97 -5.80 13.21
N THR A 85 -3.26 -5.45 13.22
CA THR A 85 -3.69 -4.06 13.44
C THR A 85 -3.18 -3.54 14.78
N LEU A 86 -3.43 -4.27 15.87
CA LEU A 86 -2.95 -3.90 17.21
C LEU A 86 -1.42 -3.75 17.24
N TYR A 87 -0.70 -4.74 16.70
CA TYR A 87 0.76 -4.72 16.67
C TYR A 87 1.32 -3.53 15.89
N LEU A 88 0.82 -3.30 14.68
CA LEU A 88 1.29 -2.22 13.81
C LEU A 88 1.01 -0.85 14.41
N THR A 89 -0.20 -0.64 14.94
CA THR A 89 -0.58 0.62 15.61
C THR A 89 0.26 0.87 16.86
N ALA A 90 0.40 -0.13 17.75
CA ALA A 90 1.21 0.01 18.96
C ALA A 90 2.67 0.34 18.61
N LYS A 91 3.24 -0.33 17.61
CA LYS A 91 4.60 -0.05 17.14
C LYS A 91 4.76 1.35 16.57
N GLN A 92 3.78 1.83 15.78
CA GLN A 92 3.80 3.19 15.23
C GLN A 92 3.76 4.25 16.33
N GLN A 93 2.98 3.99 17.39
CA GLN A 93 2.90 4.85 18.57
C GLN A 93 4.07 4.67 19.56
N LYS A 94 5.04 3.80 19.25
CA LYS A 94 6.17 3.45 20.13
C LYS A 94 5.73 2.86 21.48
N LEU A 95 4.61 2.15 21.50
CA LEU A 95 4.08 1.44 22.66
C LEU A 95 4.45 -0.05 22.58
N ASN A 96 4.47 -0.72 23.74
CA ASN A 96 4.66 -2.16 23.80
C ASN A 96 3.35 -2.88 23.40
N PRO A 97 3.35 -3.68 22.31
CA PRO A 97 2.13 -4.35 21.84
C PRO A 97 1.58 -5.39 22.83
N PHE A 98 2.43 -6.06 23.60
CA PHE A 98 1.99 -7.04 24.60
C PHE A 98 1.25 -6.37 25.75
N THR A 99 1.71 -5.19 26.19
CA THR A 99 1.00 -4.40 27.20
C THR A 99 -0.38 -3.98 26.67
N GLN A 100 -0.47 -3.53 25.42
CA GLN A 100 -1.75 -3.17 24.80
C GLN A 100 -2.70 -4.37 24.72
N LEU A 101 -2.19 -5.53 24.29
CA LEU A 101 -2.98 -6.76 24.22
C LEU A 101 -3.47 -7.18 25.61
N LYS A 102 -2.60 -7.13 26.63
CA LYS A 102 -2.95 -7.45 28.01
C LYS A 102 -4.09 -6.58 28.53
N ASN A 103 -4.07 -5.27 28.23
CA ASN A 103 -5.10 -4.34 28.67
C ASN A 103 -6.47 -4.55 27.99
N ILE A 104 -6.51 -5.23 26.84
CA ILE A 104 -7.76 -5.52 26.12
C ILE A 104 -8.39 -6.84 26.58
N VAL A 105 -7.56 -7.80 27.00
CA VAL A 105 -7.99 -9.14 27.37
C VAL A 105 -8.29 -9.27 28.87
N ALA A 106 -7.64 -8.45 29.70
CA ALA A 106 -7.89 -8.35 31.14
C ALA A 106 -9.13 -7.50 31.43
#